data_AF-A0A2E9IIC7-F1
#
_entry.id   AF-A0A2E9IIC7-F1
#
_cell.length_a   1.000
_cell.length_b   1.000
_cell.length_c   1.000
_cell.angle_alpha   90.00
_cell.angle_beta   90.00
_cell.angle_gamma   90.00
#
_symmetry.space_group_name_H-M   'P 1'
#
loop_
_entity.id
_entity.type
_entity.pdbx_description
1 polymer ?
#
loop_
_entity_poly.entity_id
_entity_poly.type
_entity_poly.pdbx_seq_one_letter_code
_entity_poly.pdbx_strand_id
1 'polypeptide(L)'
;MTINSRTKGAAFERLIVNKINECFEEEGIEDRVSRNFDQTWKAGLADIYFRNFCIECKRYGNSNTNMYRQAWWDQVVKSAGDDFIPLLIYKFNRKPIYAVIPAWLVSAASRSNQITYMCPLEELCDKLLPRIKND
;
A
#
# COMPACT_ATOMS: atom_id res chain seq x y z
N MET A 1 -13.84 -23.49 13.52
CA MET A 1 -12.68 -22.63 13.84
C MET A 1 -12.77 -21.33 13.07
N THR A 2 -12.98 -20.21 13.76
CA THR A 2 -12.95 -18.86 13.20
C THR A 2 -11.52 -18.55 12.78
N ILE A 3 -11.22 -18.52 11.49
CA ILE A 3 -9.92 -18.05 11.02
C ILE A 3 -9.81 -16.58 11.41
N ASN A 4 -8.98 -16.30 12.42
CA ASN A 4 -8.84 -15.00 13.05
C ASN A 4 -8.47 -13.96 11.98
N SER A 5 -9.31 -12.93 11.80
CA SER A 5 -9.08 -11.86 10.83
C SER A 5 -7.72 -11.19 11.02
N ARG A 6 -7.20 -11.17 12.25
CA ARG A 6 -5.86 -10.67 12.60
C ARG A 6 -4.74 -11.47 11.97
N THR A 7 -4.82 -12.81 11.99
CA THR A 7 -3.80 -13.68 11.39
C THR A 7 -3.76 -13.50 9.87
N LYS A 8 -4.93 -13.31 9.24
CA LYS A 8 -5.03 -13.02 7.80
C LYS A 8 -4.43 -11.65 7.42
N GLY A 9 -4.63 -10.64 8.26
CA GLY A 9 -4.01 -9.32 8.09
C GLY A 9 -2.49 -9.39 8.15
N ALA A 10 -1.96 -9.91 9.25
CA ALA A 10 -0.51 -10.03 9.45
C ALA A 10 0.19 -10.90 8.39
N ALA A 11 -0.48 -11.95 7.88
CA ALA A 11 0.05 -12.74 6.76
C ALA A 11 0.08 -11.94 5.45
N PHE A 12 -0.95 -11.11 5.20
CA PHE A 12 -0.99 -10.26 4.02
C PHE A 12 0.04 -9.15 4.07
N GLU A 13 0.20 -8.46 5.20
CA GLU A 13 1.26 -7.45 5.38
C GLU A 13 2.66 -8.04 5.10
N ARG A 14 2.95 -9.25 5.60
CA ARG A 14 4.23 -9.93 5.34
C ARG A 14 4.42 -10.22 3.85
N LEU A 15 3.37 -10.69 3.18
CA LEU A 15 3.40 -10.91 1.73
C LEU A 15 3.72 -9.61 0.99
N ILE A 16 3.14 -8.48 1.40
CA ILE A 16 3.38 -7.18 0.77
C ILE A 16 4.82 -6.70 1.01
N VAL A 17 5.32 -6.80 2.24
CA VAL A 17 6.73 -6.49 2.55
C VAL A 17 7.68 -7.28 1.67
N ASN A 18 7.47 -8.60 1.56
CA ASN A 18 8.31 -9.45 0.73
C ASN A 18 8.26 -9.02 -0.74
N LYS A 19 7.06 -8.77 -1.29
CA LYS A 19 6.91 -8.33 -2.68
C LYS A 19 7.59 -6.99 -2.98
N ILE A 20 7.51 -6.03 -2.07
CA ILE A 20 8.18 -4.74 -2.24
C ILE A 20 9.70 -4.93 -2.21
N ASN A 21 10.21 -5.73 -1.28
CA ASN A 21 11.65 -6.02 -1.20
C ASN A 21 12.16 -6.81 -2.41
N GLU A 22 11.37 -7.75 -2.93
CA GLU A 22 11.64 -8.46 -4.20
C GLU A 22 11.78 -7.46 -5.36
N CYS A 23 10.81 -6.53 -5.52
CA CYS A 23 10.92 -5.47 -6.53
C CYS A 23 12.18 -4.62 -6.37
N PHE A 24 12.57 -4.28 -5.14
CA PHE A 24 13.78 -3.51 -4.87
C PHE A 24 15.05 -4.29 -5.23
N GLU A 25 15.08 -5.59 -4.93
CA GLU A 25 16.20 -6.47 -5.26
C GLU A 25 16.40 -6.63 -6.76
N GLU A 26 15.31 -6.86 -7.51
CA GLU A 26 15.34 -6.97 -8.97
C GLU A 26 15.91 -5.71 -9.63
N GLU A 27 15.76 -4.56 -8.97
CA GLU A 27 16.10 -3.25 -9.50
C GLU A 27 17.39 -2.66 -8.90
N GLY A 28 18.08 -3.44 -8.06
CA GLY A 28 19.35 -3.07 -7.44
C GLY A 28 19.22 -1.99 -6.35
N ILE A 29 18.05 -1.84 -5.74
CA ILE A 29 17.80 -0.90 -4.65
C ILE A 29 18.15 -1.56 -3.32
N GLU A 30 19.03 -0.93 -2.54
CA GLU A 30 19.50 -1.45 -1.23
C GLU A 30 18.48 -1.27 -0.10
N ASP A 31 17.53 -0.34 -0.26
CA ASP A 31 16.48 -0.11 0.73
C ASP A 31 15.66 -1.37 1.01
N ARG A 32 15.14 -1.48 2.24
CA ARG A 32 14.22 -2.55 2.64
C ARG A 32 13.07 -1.99 3.45
N VAL A 33 11.89 -2.54 3.23
CA VAL A 33 10.70 -2.27 4.04
C VAL A 33 10.48 -3.36 5.07
N SER A 34 9.88 -2.96 6.19
CA SER A 34 9.43 -3.88 7.24
C SER A 34 8.08 -3.42 7.79
N ARG A 35 7.37 -4.33 8.46
CA ARG A 35 6.07 -4.01 9.06
C ARG A 35 6.25 -3.16 10.29
N ASN A 36 5.32 -2.23 10.50
CA ASN A 36 5.23 -1.46 11.72
C ASN A 36 4.57 -2.30 12.83
N PHE A 37 5.32 -2.65 13.88
CA PHE A 37 4.79 -3.44 15.00
C PHE A 37 4.01 -2.59 16.03
N ASP A 38 4.23 -1.28 16.06
CA ASP A 38 3.65 -0.35 17.03
C ASP A 38 2.16 -0.09 16.81
N GLN A 39 1.64 -0.43 15.63
CA GLN A 39 0.20 -0.37 15.33
C GLN A 39 -0.66 -1.21 16.27
N THR A 40 -0.06 -2.18 16.96
CA THR A 40 -0.77 -3.04 17.92
C THR A 40 -1.25 -2.27 19.15
N TRP A 41 -0.59 -1.15 19.50
CA TRP A 41 -0.82 -0.42 20.75
C TRP A 41 -1.19 1.06 20.53
N LYS A 42 -0.92 1.63 19.35
CA LYS A 42 -1.26 3.02 19.00
C LYS A 42 -2.13 3.07 17.74
N ALA A 43 -3.37 3.56 17.89
CA ALA A 43 -4.29 3.72 16.77
C ALA A 43 -3.83 4.82 15.81
N GLY A 44 -4.09 4.64 14.51
CA GLY A 44 -3.81 5.64 13.47
C GLY A 44 -2.39 5.59 12.89
N LEU A 45 -1.63 4.53 13.16
CA LEU A 45 -0.36 4.26 12.45
C LEU A 45 -0.62 3.43 11.20
N ALA A 46 0.23 3.61 10.19
CA ALA A 46 0.26 2.78 8.98
C ALA A 46 0.83 1.37 9.25
N ASP A 47 0.46 0.41 8.41
CA ASP A 47 0.99 -0.96 8.44
C ASP A 47 2.48 -1.01 8.08
N ILE A 48 2.92 -0.18 7.12
CA ILE A 48 4.30 -0.11 6.65
C ILE A 48 4.64 1.37 6.39
N TYR A 49 5.83 1.79 6.79
CA TYR A 49 6.41 3.06 6.38
C TYR A 49 7.63 2.81 5.49
N PHE A 50 7.76 3.61 4.44
CA PHE A 50 8.92 3.55 3.55
C PHE A 50 9.24 4.92 2.99
N ARG A 51 10.41 5.48 3.33
CA ARG A 51 10.79 6.86 2.98
C ARG A 51 9.65 7.83 3.34
N ASN A 52 9.08 8.51 2.35
CA ASN A 52 7.95 9.43 2.48
C ASN A 52 6.59 8.76 2.24
N PHE A 53 6.48 7.42 2.18
CA PHE A 53 5.22 6.71 2.01
C PHE A 53 4.67 6.15 3.33
N CYS A 54 3.35 6.29 3.47
CA CYS A 54 2.52 5.66 4.48
C CYS A 54 1.65 4.60 3.79
N ILE A 55 1.91 3.32 4.06
CA ILE A 55 1.29 2.19 3.36
C ILE A 55 0.29 1.47 4.26
N GLU A 56 -0.94 1.32 3.78
CA GLU A 56 -2.02 0.54 4.43
C GLU A 56 -2.32 -0.74 3.63
N CYS A 57 -2.46 -1.87 4.32
CA CYS A 57 -2.70 -3.20 3.75
C CYS A 57 -4.10 -3.72 4.10
N LYS A 58 -4.96 -3.95 3.10
CA LYS A 58 -6.31 -4.51 3.31
C LYS A 58 -6.53 -5.86 2.63
N ARG A 59 -6.69 -6.92 3.43
CA ARG A 59 -7.19 -8.22 2.96
C ARG A 59 -8.67 -8.37 3.27
N TYR A 60 -9.50 -8.50 2.24
CA TYR A 60 -10.95 -8.63 2.39
C TYR A 60 -11.51 -9.87 1.69
N GLY A 61 -12.74 -10.24 2.03
CA GLY A 61 -13.44 -11.41 1.49
C GLY A 61 -13.76 -11.34 -0.01
N ASN A 62 -14.80 -12.08 -0.43
CA ASN A 62 -15.28 -12.01 -1.81
C ASN A 62 -15.87 -10.61 -2.10
N SER A 63 -15.73 -10.16 -3.34
CA SER A 63 -16.30 -8.90 -3.82
C SER A 63 -16.67 -9.02 -5.30
N ASN A 64 -17.80 -8.42 -5.69
CA ASN A 64 -18.25 -8.36 -7.08
C ASN A 64 -17.53 -7.27 -7.88
N THR A 65 -16.80 -6.38 -7.22
CA THR A 65 -16.01 -5.32 -7.85
C THR A 65 -14.52 -5.51 -7.60
N ASN A 66 -13.68 -4.90 -8.43
CA ASN A 66 -12.24 -4.78 -8.17
C ASN A 66 -11.93 -3.49 -7.40
N MET A 67 -12.87 -2.55 -7.28
CA MET A 67 -12.64 -1.27 -6.61
C MET A 67 -12.42 -1.40 -5.11
N TYR A 68 -11.50 -0.59 -4.58
CA TYR A 68 -11.31 -0.41 -3.15
C TYR A 68 -12.54 0.24 -2.50
N ARG A 69 -12.63 0.15 -1.17
CA ARG A 69 -13.64 0.90 -0.42
C ARG A 69 -13.09 2.28 -0.05
N GLN A 70 -13.85 3.34 -0.28
CA GLN A 70 -13.43 4.71 0.02
C GLN A 70 -12.91 4.87 1.46
N ALA A 71 -13.57 4.25 2.44
CA ALA A 71 -13.13 4.27 3.83
C ALA A 71 -11.71 3.71 4.08
N TRP A 72 -11.21 2.83 3.22
CA TRP A 72 -9.82 2.34 3.31
C TRP A 72 -8.83 3.40 2.81
N TRP A 73 -9.20 4.15 1.76
CA TRP A 73 -8.41 5.26 1.27
C TRP A 73 -8.37 6.41 2.28
N ASP A 74 -9.54 6.78 2.81
CA ASP A 74 -9.65 7.85 3.82
C ASP A 74 -8.81 7.52 5.07
N GLN A 75 -8.75 6.24 5.45
CA GLN A 75 -7.90 5.79 6.55
C GLN A 75 -6.42 6.04 6.27
N VAL A 76 -5.90 5.64 5.10
CA VAL A 76 -4.47 5.85 4.78
C VAL A 76 -4.13 7.32 4.59
N VAL A 77 -5.03 8.12 4.00
CA VAL A 77 -4.86 9.58 3.92
C VAL A 77 -4.76 10.19 5.31
N LYS A 78 -5.61 9.75 6.25
CA LYS A 78 -5.56 10.21 7.64
C LYS A 78 -4.27 9.78 8.35
N SER A 79 -3.83 8.54 8.17
CA SER A 79 -2.56 8.05 8.76
C SER A 79 -1.34 8.76 8.19
N ALA A 80 -1.38 9.11 6.90
CA ALA A 80 -0.30 9.80 6.22
C ALA A 80 -0.14 11.26 6.70
N GLY A 81 -1.23 11.92 7.04
CA GLY A 81 -1.21 13.33 7.45
C GLY A 81 -0.59 14.22 6.37
N ASP A 82 0.15 15.23 6.81
CA ASP A 82 0.91 16.13 5.92
C ASP A 82 2.35 15.65 5.67
N ASP A 83 2.81 14.65 6.43
CA ASP A 83 4.20 14.20 6.46
C ASP A 83 4.50 13.09 5.45
N PHE A 84 3.48 12.34 5.03
CA PHE A 84 3.63 11.18 4.17
C PHE A 84 2.68 11.18 2.97
N ILE A 85 3.06 10.39 1.96
CA ILE A 85 2.28 10.08 0.77
C ILE A 85 1.47 8.81 1.07
N PRO A 86 0.13 8.86 0.96
CA PRO A 86 -0.70 7.69 1.22
C PRO A 86 -0.60 6.66 0.10
N LEU A 87 -0.51 5.38 0.46
CA LEU A 87 -0.49 4.27 -0.48
C LEU A 87 -1.34 3.11 0.09
N LEU A 88 -2.39 2.72 -0.62
CA LEU A 88 -3.25 1.61 -0.21
C LEU A 88 -2.93 0.37 -1.04
N ILE A 89 -2.63 -0.75 -0.40
CA ILE A 89 -2.49 -2.06 -1.03
C ILE A 89 -3.60 -2.97 -0.54
N TYR A 90 -4.38 -3.56 -1.45
CA TYR A 90 -5.51 -4.40 -1.06
C TYR A 90 -5.70 -5.61 -1.95
N LYS A 91 -6.39 -6.62 -1.39
CA LYS A 91 -6.73 -7.85 -2.09
C LYS A 91 -8.08 -8.41 -1.65
N PHE A 92 -8.97 -8.60 -2.62
CA PHE A 92 -10.17 -9.43 -2.46
C PHE A 92 -9.86 -10.92 -2.73
N ASN A 93 -10.70 -11.81 -2.19
CA ASN A 93 -10.53 -13.25 -2.41
C ASN A 93 -10.56 -13.59 -3.91
N ARG A 94 -9.57 -14.40 -4.35
CA ARG A 94 -9.43 -14.89 -5.74
C ARG A 94 -9.29 -13.77 -6.79
N LYS A 95 -8.89 -12.57 -6.39
CA LYS A 95 -8.61 -11.44 -7.27
C LYS A 95 -7.15 -11.00 -7.16
N PRO A 96 -6.59 -10.25 -8.13
CA PRO A 96 -5.25 -9.69 -8.03
C PRO A 96 -5.03 -8.82 -6.78
N ILE A 97 -3.77 -8.52 -6.47
CA ILE A 97 -3.42 -7.47 -5.50
C ILE A 97 -3.39 -6.15 -6.25
N TYR A 98 -4.08 -5.15 -5.71
CA TYR A 98 -4.12 -3.81 -6.28
C TYR A 98 -3.43 -2.82 -5.35
N ALA A 99 -2.87 -1.77 -5.95
CA ALA A 99 -2.33 -0.60 -5.30
C ALA A 99 -3.12 0.64 -5.71
N VAL A 100 -3.25 1.58 -4.78
CA VAL A 100 -3.85 2.89 -4.99
C VAL A 100 -2.89 3.94 -4.48
N ILE A 101 -2.63 4.94 -5.31
CA ILE A 101 -1.74 6.05 -5.03
C ILE A 101 -2.38 7.36 -5.50
N PRO A 102 -1.90 8.53 -5.04
CA PRO A 102 -2.27 9.79 -5.65
C PRO A 102 -1.83 9.85 -7.12
N ALA A 103 -2.73 10.26 -8.02
CA ALA A 103 -2.50 10.23 -9.46
C ALA A 103 -1.35 11.14 -9.91
N TRP A 104 -1.05 12.20 -9.17
CA TRP A 104 0.05 13.12 -9.45
C TRP A 104 1.44 12.48 -9.33
N LEU A 105 1.53 11.28 -8.73
CA LEU A 105 2.79 10.51 -8.72
C LEU A 105 3.11 9.89 -10.07
N VAL A 106 2.12 9.66 -10.94
CA VAL A 106 2.31 8.92 -12.19
C VAL A 106 1.78 9.67 -13.42
N SER A 107 1.28 10.88 -13.22
CA SER A 107 0.70 11.71 -14.27
C SER A 107 0.88 13.20 -13.96
N ALA A 108 0.51 14.07 -14.90
CA ALA A 108 0.50 15.52 -14.72
C ALA A 108 -0.76 16.05 -13.97
N ALA A 109 -1.45 15.18 -13.21
CA ALA A 109 -2.61 15.58 -12.41
C ALA A 109 -2.24 16.59 -11.32
N SER A 110 -3.22 17.39 -10.88
CA SER A 110 -3.06 18.30 -9.75
C SER A 110 -2.63 17.56 -8.49
N ARG A 111 -1.77 18.18 -7.68
CA ARG A 111 -1.23 17.61 -6.43
C ARG A 111 -2.32 17.52 -5.35
N SER A 112 -3.13 16.47 -5.44
CA SER A 112 -4.25 16.17 -4.55
C SER A 112 -4.32 14.67 -4.26
N ASN A 113 -4.49 14.30 -2.99
CA ASN A 113 -4.71 12.92 -2.57
C ASN A 113 -6.14 12.42 -2.88
N GLN A 114 -7.02 13.27 -3.41
CA GLN A 114 -8.38 12.91 -3.80
C GLN A 114 -8.47 12.39 -5.24
N ILE A 115 -7.47 12.67 -6.07
CA ILE A 115 -7.37 12.13 -7.42
C ILE A 115 -6.47 10.90 -7.33
N THR A 116 -7.06 9.71 -7.43
CA THR A 116 -6.33 8.45 -7.23
C THR A 116 -6.04 7.74 -8.54
N TYR A 117 -4.90 7.05 -8.60
CA TYR A 117 -4.57 6.07 -9.62
C TYR A 117 -4.56 4.68 -9.00
N MET A 118 -5.28 3.74 -9.61
CA MET A 118 -5.37 2.34 -9.17
C MET A 118 -4.78 1.43 -10.25
N CYS A 119 -3.87 0.54 -9.84
CA CYS A 119 -3.23 -0.45 -10.72
C CYS A 119 -2.98 -1.77 -9.98
N PRO A 120 -2.74 -2.89 -10.68
CA PRO A 120 -2.15 -4.07 -10.08
C PRO A 120 -0.82 -3.75 -9.38
N LEU A 121 -0.50 -4.44 -8.29
CA LEU A 121 0.73 -4.18 -7.52
C LEU A 121 2.01 -4.33 -8.36
N GLU A 122 2.03 -5.26 -9.31
CA GLU A 122 3.17 -5.50 -10.20
C GLU A 122 3.46 -4.26 -11.07
N GLU A 123 2.42 -3.60 -11.59
CA GLU A 123 2.55 -2.36 -12.38
C GLU A 123 3.00 -1.16 -11.52
N LEU A 124 2.75 -1.21 -10.20
CA LEU A 124 3.17 -0.13 -9.30
C LEU A 124 4.69 -0.03 -9.23
N CYS A 125 5.39 -1.17 -9.14
CA CYS A 125 6.84 -1.20 -9.10
C CYS A 125 7.40 -0.49 -10.35
N ASP A 126 6.97 -0.90 -11.55
CA ASP A 126 7.42 -0.30 -12.81
C ASP A 126 7.21 1.22 -12.89
N LYS A 127 6.14 1.75 -12.28
CA LYS A 127 5.81 3.18 -12.34
C LYS A 127 6.47 4.04 -11.26
N LEU A 128 6.61 3.51 -10.04
CA LEU A 128 7.17 4.27 -8.92
C LEU A 128 8.69 4.16 -8.85
N LEU A 129 9.28 3.03 -9.24
CA LEU A 129 10.72 2.81 -9.11
C LEU A 129 11.59 3.80 -9.89
N PRO A 130 11.23 4.21 -11.13
CA PRO A 130 11.98 5.25 -11.83
C PRO A 130 11.98 6.59 -11.09
N ARG A 131 11.00 6.85 -10.23
CA ARG A 131 10.93 8.08 -9.43
C ARG A 131 11.71 7.95 -8.13
N ILE A 132 11.67 6.78 -7.48
CA ILE A 132 12.45 6.48 -6.26
C ILE A 132 13.96 6.52 -6.53
N LYS A 133 14.42 6.14 -7.74
CA LYS A 133 15.84 6.21 -8.13
C LYS A 133 16.36 7.64 -8.37
N ASN A 134 15.47 8.60 -8.61
CA ASN A 134 15.82 9.98 -8.96
C ASN A 134 15.67 10.98 -7.79
N ASP A 135 15.22 10.49 -6.63
CA ASP A 135 15.14 11.21 -5.34
C ASP A 135 16.25 10.72 -4.40
#